data_AF-A0A927CJ13-F1
#
_entry.id   AF-A0A927CJ13-F1
#
_cell.length_a   1.000
_cell.length_b   1.000
_cell.length_c   1.000
_cell.angle_alpha   90.00
_cell.angle_beta   90.00
_cell.angle_gamma   90.00
#
_symmetry.space_group_name_H-M   'P 1'
#
loop_
_entity.id
_entity.type
_entity.pdbx_description
1 polymer ?
#
loop_
_entity_poly.entity_id
_entity_poly.type
_entity_poly.pdbx_seq_one_letter_code
_entity_poly.pdbx_strand_id
1 'polypeptide(L)'
;MEYIRDYAMYASIFGMFSFCWFGWAQENPRASWRVYIGIASGVALIVCLLGVYLSVTNWDAPSALNETSAFRRYLISVYVELFLAGAGAFVFIKRKRKHYVAPWIAFIVGIHFIGLKSVFDDPVLYLLAALLVAVSIIAVFVSPRLKVASSAITGIGAGTVLFGFALLGLLRYFSA
;
A
#
# COMPACT_ATOMS: atom_id res chain seq x y z
N MET A 1 -10.73 -12.85 7.45
CA MET A 1 -9.39 -13.47 7.35
C MET A 1 -9.18 -14.31 8.59
N GLU A 2 -8.75 -15.55 8.43
CA GLU A 2 -8.65 -16.52 9.53
C GLU A 2 -7.24 -17.16 9.64
N TYR A 3 -6.36 -16.89 8.69
CA TYR A 3 -5.10 -17.60 8.56
C TYR A 3 -3.92 -16.81 9.15
N ILE A 4 -3.18 -17.44 10.07
CA ILE A 4 -2.02 -16.83 10.74
C ILE A 4 -0.92 -16.41 9.74
N ARG A 5 -0.69 -17.23 8.69
CA ARG A 5 0.26 -16.91 7.62
C ARG A 5 -0.15 -15.67 6.85
N ASP A 6 -1.45 -15.49 6.63
CA ASP A 6 -1.96 -14.31 5.92
C ASP A 6 -1.78 -13.05 6.76
N TYR A 7 -1.95 -13.09 8.09
CA TYR A 7 -1.65 -11.94 8.96
C TYR A 7 -0.18 -11.52 8.90
N ALA A 8 0.74 -12.48 8.92
CA ALA A 8 2.18 -12.21 8.79
C ALA A 8 2.54 -11.64 7.41
N MET A 9 1.98 -12.21 6.34
CA MET A 9 2.16 -11.72 4.97
C MET A 9 1.56 -10.33 4.77
N TYR A 10 0.41 -10.05 5.40
CA TYR A 10 -0.24 -8.75 5.40
C TYR A 10 0.67 -7.68 6.02
N ALA A 11 1.28 -7.97 7.18
CA ALA A 11 2.27 -7.10 7.81
C ALA A 11 3.49 -6.88 6.92
N SER A 12 4.01 -7.94 6.30
CA SER A 12 5.16 -7.89 5.40
C SER A 12 4.88 -6.99 4.18
N ILE A 13 3.84 -7.30 3.42
CA ILE A 13 3.49 -6.64 2.16
C ILE A 13 3.15 -5.17 2.42
N PHE A 14 2.35 -4.88 3.44
CA PHE A 14 1.97 -3.50 3.73
C PHE A 14 3.12 -2.69 4.34
N GLY A 15 4.00 -3.32 5.12
CA GLY A 15 5.26 -2.71 5.55
C GLY A 15 6.14 -2.34 4.36
N MET A 16 6.29 -3.25 3.39
CA MET A 16 7.08 -3.00 2.17
C MET A 16 6.52 -1.84 1.35
N PHE A 17 5.22 -1.85 1.08
CA PHE A 17 4.60 -0.76 0.32
C PHE A 17 4.60 0.54 1.10
N SER A 18 4.44 0.51 2.42
CA SER A 18 4.59 1.69 3.27
C SER A 18 5.99 2.30 3.13
N PHE A 19 7.04 1.47 3.23
CA PHE A 19 8.43 1.88 2.98
C PHE A 19 8.59 2.54 1.60
N CYS A 20 8.05 1.93 0.54
CA CYS A 20 8.12 2.45 -0.82
C CYS A 20 7.39 3.79 -0.99
N TRP A 21 6.19 3.93 -0.40
CA TRP A 21 5.42 5.18 -0.46
C TRP A 21 6.09 6.30 0.33
N PHE A 22 6.68 6.01 1.48
CA PHE A 22 7.54 6.99 2.17
C PHE A 22 8.80 7.33 1.35
N GLY A 23 9.35 6.39 0.58
CA GLY A 23 10.40 6.68 -0.39
C GLY A 23 9.95 7.67 -1.46
N TRP A 24 8.77 7.45 -2.06
CA TRP A 24 8.21 8.38 -3.04
C TRP A 24 7.90 9.76 -2.43
N ALA A 25 7.59 9.80 -1.13
CA ALA A 25 7.35 11.05 -0.43
C ALA A 25 8.58 11.98 -0.38
N GLN A 26 9.78 11.46 -0.66
CA GLN A 26 11.04 12.20 -0.63
C GLN A 26 11.34 13.00 -1.91
N GLU A 27 10.52 12.90 -2.98
CA GLU A 27 10.78 13.58 -4.25
C GLU A 27 10.98 15.10 -4.12
N ASN A 28 10.05 15.79 -3.44
CA ASN A 28 10.20 17.20 -3.10
C ASN A 28 9.33 17.60 -1.88
N PRO A 29 9.57 17.02 -0.68
CA PRO A 29 8.92 17.45 0.55
C PRO A 29 9.59 18.70 1.12
N ARG A 30 8.92 19.37 2.07
CA ARG A 30 9.55 20.44 2.85
C ARG A 30 10.78 19.92 3.60
N ALA A 31 11.81 20.75 3.74
CA ALA A 31 13.07 20.35 4.36
C ALA A 31 12.88 19.77 5.78
N SER A 32 12.02 20.38 6.59
CA SER A 32 11.70 19.92 7.95
C SER A 32 11.00 18.57 8.01
N TRP A 33 10.42 18.07 6.92
CA TRP A 33 9.71 16.78 6.91
C TRP A 33 10.64 15.60 6.60
N ARG A 34 11.76 15.85 5.92
CA ARG A 34 12.62 14.81 5.33
C ARG A 34 13.09 13.79 6.36
N VAL A 35 13.53 14.25 7.53
CA VAL A 35 14.01 13.37 8.60
C VAL A 35 12.91 12.44 9.10
N TYR A 36 11.70 12.95 9.30
CA TYR A 36 10.57 12.16 9.77
C TYR A 36 10.09 11.15 8.73
N ILE A 37 10.07 11.52 7.44
CA ILE A 37 9.76 10.60 6.35
C ILE A 37 10.80 9.49 6.29
N GLY A 38 12.09 9.82 6.45
CA GLY A 38 13.18 8.83 6.48
C GLY A 38 13.05 7.86 7.64
N ILE A 39 12.76 8.35 8.85
CA ILE A 39 12.51 7.51 10.04
C ILE A 39 11.29 6.60 9.80
N ALA A 40 10.17 7.16 9.32
CA ALA A 40 8.96 6.39 9.05
C ALA A 40 9.21 5.29 8.01
N SER A 41 9.98 5.60 6.95
CA SER A 41 10.43 4.63 5.95
C SER A 41 11.24 3.51 6.60
N GLY A 42 12.24 3.83 7.43
CA GLY A 42 13.04 2.83 8.14
C GLY A 42 12.21 1.93 9.08
N VAL A 43 11.28 2.51 9.83
CA VAL A 43 10.39 1.73 10.72
C VAL A 43 9.45 0.84 9.91
N ALA A 44 8.90 1.32 8.80
CA ALA A 44 8.07 0.51 7.90
C ALA A 44 8.85 -0.69 7.32
N LEU A 45 10.13 -0.50 6.99
CA LEU A 45 11.00 -1.59 6.57
C LEU A 45 11.24 -2.62 7.68
N ILE A 46 11.43 -2.19 8.92
CA ILE A 46 11.58 -3.12 10.06
C ILE A 46 10.32 -3.98 10.23
N VAL A 47 9.13 -3.36 10.17
CA VAL A 47 7.85 -4.08 10.23
C VAL A 47 7.70 -5.06 9.06
N CYS A 48 8.10 -4.65 7.85
CA CYS A 48 8.14 -5.54 6.68
C CYS A 48 8.98 -6.79 6.95
N LEU A 49 10.22 -6.59 7.39
CA LEU A 49 11.17 -7.69 7.65
C LEU A 49 10.71 -8.61 8.77
N LEU A 50 10.09 -8.07 9.82
CA LEU A 50 9.46 -8.87 10.86
C LEU A 50 8.33 -9.72 10.28
N GLY A 51 7.46 -9.14 9.45
CA GLY A 51 6.42 -9.88 8.74
C GLY A 51 6.98 -10.98 7.84
N VAL A 52 8.07 -10.73 7.12
CA VAL A 52 8.77 -11.76 6.31
C VAL A 52 9.24 -12.90 7.20
N TYR A 53 9.94 -12.59 8.29
CA TYR A 53 10.45 -13.58 9.23
C TYR A 53 9.34 -14.46 9.78
N LEU A 54 8.24 -13.86 10.26
CA LEU A 54 7.09 -14.60 10.78
C LEU A 54 6.41 -15.44 9.69
N SER A 55 6.32 -14.92 8.46
CA SER A 55 5.73 -15.65 7.34
C SER A 55 6.53 -16.88 6.95
N VAL A 56 7.87 -16.77 6.90
CA VAL A 56 8.79 -17.89 6.64
C VAL A 56 8.72 -18.91 7.78
N THR A 57 8.60 -18.44 9.02
CA THR A 57 8.48 -19.33 10.19
C THR A 57 7.18 -20.13 10.17
N ASN A 58 6.12 -19.60 9.56
CA ASN A 58 4.81 -20.24 9.45
C ASN A 58 4.50 -20.66 8.00
N TRP A 59 5.53 -21.01 7.22
CA TRP A 59 5.38 -21.23 5.78
C TRP A 59 4.35 -22.32 5.45
N ASP A 60 4.34 -23.40 6.23
CA ASP A 60 3.46 -24.56 6.02
C ASP A 60 2.03 -24.35 6.57
N ALA A 61 1.76 -23.23 7.24
CA ALA A 61 0.43 -22.94 7.74
C ALA A 61 -0.55 -22.64 6.58
N PRO A 62 -1.86 -22.94 6.75
CA PRO A 62 -2.87 -22.65 5.75
C PRO A 62 -2.97 -21.15 5.42
N SER A 63 -3.55 -20.84 4.26
CA SER A 63 -3.71 -19.49 3.72
C SER A 63 -4.88 -19.44 2.76
N ALA A 64 -5.51 -18.27 2.66
CA ALA A 64 -6.59 -18.01 1.70
C ALA A 64 -6.16 -18.26 0.24
N LEU A 65 -4.85 -18.16 -0.04
CA LEU A 65 -4.30 -18.35 -1.38
C LEU A 65 -3.97 -19.81 -1.72
N ASN A 66 -4.10 -20.75 -0.79
CA ASN A 66 -3.96 -22.18 -1.12
C ASN A 66 -5.13 -22.68 -2.00
N GLU A 67 -6.27 -21.99 -1.95
CA GLU A 67 -7.43 -22.23 -2.82
C GLU A 67 -7.17 -21.73 -4.26
N THR A 68 -7.15 -22.65 -5.23
CA THR A 68 -6.79 -22.33 -6.64
C THR A 68 -7.69 -21.24 -7.24
N SER A 69 -8.98 -21.26 -6.89
CA SER A 69 -9.93 -20.28 -7.40
C SER A 69 -9.68 -18.87 -6.85
N ALA A 70 -9.33 -18.75 -5.57
CA ALA A 70 -8.99 -17.50 -4.90
C ALA A 70 -7.67 -16.94 -5.46
N PHE A 71 -6.65 -17.80 -5.61
CA PHE A 71 -5.36 -17.43 -6.20
C PHE A 71 -5.50 -16.92 -7.64
N ARG A 72 -6.33 -17.58 -8.47
CA ARG A 72 -6.59 -17.12 -9.85
C ARG A 72 -7.26 -15.75 -9.88
N ARG A 73 -8.27 -15.51 -9.03
CA ARG A 73 -8.95 -14.20 -8.94
C ARG A 73 -7.97 -13.10 -8.49
N TYR A 74 -7.13 -13.41 -7.51
CA TYR A 74 -6.06 -12.53 -7.05
C TYR A 74 -5.14 -12.12 -8.21
N LEU A 75 -4.58 -13.08 -8.96
CA LEU A 75 -3.67 -12.79 -10.07
C LEU A 75 -4.33 -11.95 -11.17
N ILE A 76 -5.57 -12.26 -11.55
CA ILE A 76 -6.30 -11.50 -12.56
C ILE A 76 -6.45 -10.04 -12.12
N SER A 77 -6.86 -9.82 -10.86
CA SER A 77 -6.96 -8.46 -10.30
C SER A 77 -5.64 -7.72 -10.40
N VAL A 78 -4.56 -8.32 -9.87
CA VAL A 78 -3.22 -7.74 -9.85
C VAL A 78 -2.75 -7.34 -11.25
N TYR A 79 -2.87 -8.23 -12.24
CA TYR A 79 -2.38 -7.93 -13.60
C TYR A 79 -3.20 -6.85 -14.30
N VAL A 80 -4.53 -6.89 -14.17
CA VAL A 80 -5.41 -5.86 -14.74
C VAL A 80 -5.10 -4.50 -14.12
N GLU A 81 -4.95 -4.44 -12.80
CA GLU A 81 -4.73 -3.19 -12.08
C GLU A 81 -3.32 -2.65 -12.28
N LEU A 82 -2.32 -3.54 -12.35
CA LEU A 82 -0.95 -3.16 -12.71
C LEU A 82 -0.91 -2.56 -14.12
N PHE A 83 -1.62 -3.16 -15.08
CA PHE A 83 -1.73 -2.62 -16.43
C PHE A 83 -2.41 -1.25 -16.44
N LEU A 84 -3.54 -1.08 -15.75
CA LEU A 84 -4.25 0.20 -15.67
C LEU A 84 -3.41 1.29 -14.97
N ALA A 85 -2.72 0.95 -13.90
CA ALA A 85 -1.81 1.84 -13.20
C ALA A 85 -0.69 2.31 -14.14
N GLY A 86 -0.01 1.37 -14.80
CA GLY A 86 1.07 1.66 -15.75
C GLY A 86 0.62 2.46 -16.96
N ALA A 87 -0.51 2.09 -17.57
CA ALA A 87 -1.06 2.78 -18.73
C ALA A 87 -1.44 4.23 -18.40
N GLY A 88 -2.13 4.46 -17.28
CA GLY A 88 -2.48 5.82 -16.86
C GLY A 88 -1.25 6.66 -16.50
N ALA A 89 -0.26 6.08 -15.80
CA ALA A 89 1.00 6.74 -15.53
C ALA A 89 1.74 7.14 -16.82
N PHE A 90 1.80 6.24 -17.80
CA PHE A 90 2.38 6.50 -19.12
C PHE A 90 1.68 7.68 -19.83
N VAL A 91 0.35 7.70 -19.83
CA VAL A 91 -0.44 8.80 -20.42
C VAL A 91 -0.13 10.14 -19.73
N PHE A 92 -0.08 10.18 -18.40
CA PHE A 92 0.26 11.40 -17.65
C PHE A 92 1.67 11.90 -17.96
N ILE A 93 2.65 10.99 -18.04
CA ILE A 93 4.04 11.33 -18.38
C ILE A 93 4.11 11.91 -19.81
N LYS A 94 3.49 11.23 -20.78
CA LYS A 94 3.46 11.67 -22.18
C LYS A 94 2.82 13.05 -22.34
N ARG A 95 1.79 13.35 -21.54
CA ARG A 95 1.10 14.65 -21.53
C ARG A 95 1.79 15.72 -20.67
N LYS A 96 3.01 15.47 -20.17
CA LYS A 96 3.77 16.37 -19.28
C LYS A 96 3.02 16.74 -17.99
N ARG A 97 2.12 15.86 -17.52
CA ARG A 97 1.36 16.02 -16.27
C ARG A 97 1.84 15.04 -15.19
N LYS A 98 3.15 14.96 -14.99
CA LYS A 98 3.81 13.97 -14.12
C LYS A 98 3.34 14.03 -12.66
N HIS A 99 2.84 15.18 -12.21
CA HIS A 99 2.32 15.36 -10.85
C HIS A 99 1.07 14.50 -10.54
N TYR A 100 0.34 14.00 -11.54
CA TYR A 100 -0.78 13.07 -11.30
C TYR A 100 -0.37 11.61 -11.20
N VAL A 101 0.90 11.25 -11.48
CA VAL A 101 1.32 9.84 -11.52
C VAL A 101 1.18 9.19 -10.14
N ALA A 102 1.70 9.81 -9.07
CA ALA A 102 1.59 9.23 -7.73
C ALA A 102 0.14 9.12 -7.23
N PRO A 103 -0.69 10.19 -7.30
CA PRO A 103 -2.10 10.08 -7.00
C PRO A 103 -2.83 9.00 -7.81
N TRP A 104 -2.55 8.89 -9.11
CA TRP A 104 -3.16 7.88 -9.97
C TRP A 104 -2.85 6.46 -9.52
N ILE A 105 -1.57 6.17 -9.24
CA ILE A 105 -1.17 4.86 -8.75
C ILE A 105 -1.83 4.57 -7.39
N ALA A 106 -1.83 5.54 -6.48
CA ALA A 106 -2.50 5.37 -5.17
C ALA A 106 -4.00 5.10 -5.30
N PHE A 107 -4.66 5.75 -6.27
CA PHE A 107 -6.07 5.52 -6.56
C PHE A 107 -6.34 4.08 -7.04
N ILE A 108 -5.56 3.59 -8.01
CA ILE A 108 -5.70 2.22 -8.52
C ILE A 108 -5.38 1.20 -7.42
N VAL A 109 -4.34 1.43 -6.62
CA VAL A 109 -4.01 0.59 -5.46
C VAL A 109 -5.13 0.64 -4.41
N GLY A 110 -5.81 1.77 -4.22
CA GLY A 110 -6.99 1.85 -3.35
C GLY A 110 -8.13 0.96 -3.87
N ILE A 111 -8.44 1.03 -5.16
CA ILE A 111 -9.46 0.18 -5.79
C ILE A 111 -9.11 -1.31 -5.70
N HIS A 112 -7.82 -1.66 -5.85
CA HIS A 112 -7.34 -3.03 -5.71
C HIS A 112 -7.80 -3.72 -4.43
N PHE A 113 -7.82 -2.99 -3.31
CA PHE A 113 -8.24 -3.55 -2.03
C PHE A 113 -9.74 -3.89 -1.95
N ILE A 114 -10.58 -3.29 -2.79
CA ILE A 114 -12.00 -3.67 -2.94
C ILE A 114 -12.10 -5.10 -3.49
N GLY A 115 -11.31 -5.41 -4.53
CA GLY A 115 -11.24 -6.75 -5.11
C GLY A 115 -10.67 -7.78 -4.13
N LEU A 116 -9.60 -7.41 -3.43
CA LEU A 116 -8.95 -8.29 -2.45
C LEU A 116 -9.83 -8.68 -1.27
N LYS A 117 -10.84 -7.87 -0.90
CA LYS A 117 -11.80 -8.24 0.14
C LYS A 117 -12.38 -9.63 -0.12
N SER A 118 -12.74 -9.93 -1.36
CA SER A 118 -13.34 -11.22 -1.73
C SER A 118 -12.37 -12.41 -1.67
N VAL A 119 -11.06 -12.15 -1.72
CA VAL A 119 -10.01 -13.17 -1.69
C VAL A 119 -9.65 -13.54 -0.25
N PHE A 120 -9.44 -12.54 0.61
CA PHE A 120 -9.00 -12.73 2.00
C PHE A 120 -10.13 -12.73 3.03
N ASP A 121 -11.36 -12.49 2.57
CA ASP A 121 -12.57 -12.26 3.36
C ASP A 121 -12.32 -11.35 4.57
N ASP A 122 -11.76 -10.17 4.30
CA ASP A 122 -11.46 -9.17 5.34
C ASP A 122 -12.16 -7.84 5.03
N PRO A 123 -13.26 -7.50 5.72
CA PRO A 123 -13.98 -6.24 5.52
C PRO A 123 -13.13 -4.99 5.76
N VAL A 124 -12.06 -5.10 6.56
CA VAL A 124 -11.16 -3.98 6.85
C VAL A 124 -10.44 -3.48 5.58
N LEU A 125 -10.34 -4.32 4.54
CA LEU A 125 -9.83 -3.91 3.23
C LEU A 125 -10.68 -2.84 2.53
N TYR A 126 -11.98 -2.74 2.83
CA TYR A 126 -12.79 -1.61 2.32
C TYR A 126 -12.41 -0.29 2.97
N LEU A 127 -12.08 -0.31 4.27
CA LEU A 127 -11.56 0.88 4.95
C LEU A 127 -10.20 1.27 4.36
N LEU A 128 -9.32 0.30 4.10
CA LEU A 128 -8.04 0.55 3.42
C LEU A 128 -8.24 1.21 2.06
N ALA A 129 -9.13 0.65 1.24
CA ALA A 129 -9.49 1.17 -0.07
C ALA A 129 -9.97 2.61 0.02
N ALA A 130 -10.94 2.88 0.90
CA ALA A 130 -11.50 4.22 1.09
C ALA A 130 -10.44 5.24 1.51
N LEU A 131 -9.55 4.88 2.44
CA LEU A 131 -8.47 5.75 2.90
C LEU A 131 -7.46 6.05 1.79
N LEU A 132 -7.03 5.06 1.00
CA LEU A 132 -6.09 5.28 -0.11
C LEU A 132 -6.71 6.09 -1.25
N VAL A 133 -7.97 5.83 -1.59
CA VAL A 133 -8.72 6.65 -2.55
C VAL A 133 -8.83 8.09 -2.04
N ALA A 134 -9.17 8.30 -0.76
CA ALA A 134 -9.22 9.63 -0.17
C ALA A 134 -7.85 10.33 -0.24
N VAL A 135 -6.76 9.65 0.12
CA VAL A 135 -5.39 10.19 0.01
C VAL A 135 -5.08 10.61 -1.43
N SER A 136 -5.42 9.78 -2.42
CA SER A 136 -5.16 10.07 -3.84
C SER A 136 -5.86 11.37 -4.28
N ILE A 137 -7.11 11.58 -3.87
CA ILE A 137 -7.89 12.76 -4.20
C ILE A 137 -7.33 13.98 -3.46
N ILE A 138 -7.11 13.86 -2.14
CA ILE A 138 -6.62 14.95 -1.28
C ILE A 138 -5.26 15.45 -1.78
N ALA A 139 -4.35 14.55 -2.18
CA ALA A 139 -3.01 14.92 -2.63
C ALA A 139 -3.03 15.87 -3.82
N VAL A 140 -3.97 15.70 -4.76
CA VAL A 140 -4.14 16.57 -5.94
C VAL A 140 -4.46 18.01 -5.55
N PHE A 141 -5.25 18.21 -4.50
CA PHE A 141 -5.67 19.55 -4.07
C PHE A 141 -4.73 20.19 -3.05
N VAL A 142 -4.10 19.37 -2.19
CA VAL A 142 -3.26 19.86 -1.09
C VAL A 142 -1.84 20.16 -1.53
N SER A 143 -1.25 19.33 -2.40
CA SER A 143 0.16 19.50 -2.78
C SER A 143 0.47 20.87 -3.43
N PRO A 144 -0.38 21.43 -4.32
CA PRO A 144 -0.11 22.75 -4.90
C PRO A 144 -0.16 23.87 -3.85
N ARG A 145 -1.11 23.78 -2.90
CA ARG A 145 -1.24 24.76 -1.79
C ARG A 145 -0.02 24.75 -0.88
N LEU A 146 0.56 23.58 -0.65
CA LEU A 146 1.75 23.43 0.19
C LEU A 146 3.07 23.63 -0.57
N LYS A 147 3.02 23.83 -1.91
CA LYS A 147 4.16 23.98 -2.83
C LYS A 147 5.16 22.81 -2.75
N VAL A 148 4.64 21.58 -2.69
CA VAL A 148 5.42 20.34 -2.67
C VAL A 148 5.00 19.42 -3.82
N ALA A 149 5.80 18.41 -4.14
CA ALA A 149 5.39 17.40 -5.12
C ALA A 149 4.12 16.65 -4.66
N SER A 150 3.23 16.29 -5.59
CA SER A 150 2.03 15.50 -5.28
C SER A 150 2.38 14.12 -4.71
N SER A 151 3.51 13.55 -5.13
CA SER A 151 4.11 12.35 -4.55
C SER A 151 4.50 12.51 -3.08
N ALA A 152 4.90 13.71 -2.63
CA ALA A 152 5.17 13.98 -1.22
C ALA A 152 3.93 13.74 -0.35
N ILE A 153 2.79 14.32 -0.75
CA ILE A 153 1.53 14.17 0.01
C ILE A 153 0.94 12.77 -0.16
N THR A 154 0.95 12.24 -1.39
CA THR A 154 0.46 10.90 -1.67
C THR A 154 1.26 9.86 -0.90
N GLY A 155 2.58 9.95 -0.91
CA GLY A 155 3.49 9.03 -0.25
C GLY A 155 3.40 9.06 1.26
N ILE A 156 3.29 10.25 1.87
CA ILE A 156 3.03 10.36 3.31
C ILE A 156 1.69 9.72 3.66
N GLY A 157 0.62 10.06 2.95
CA GLY A 157 -0.72 9.56 3.23
C GLY A 157 -0.82 8.04 3.04
N ALA A 158 -0.44 7.54 1.86
CA ALA A 158 -0.53 6.13 1.52
C ALA A 158 0.42 5.30 2.38
N GLY A 159 1.64 5.79 2.61
CA GLY A 159 2.62 5.15 3.47
C GLY A 159 2.12 5.00 4.90
N THR A 160 1.49 6.05 5.45
CA THR A 160 0.94 6.02 6.82
C THR A 160 -0.25 5.08 6.94
N VAL A 161 -1.18 5.12 5.98
CA VAL A 161 -2.34 4.23 5.95
C VAL A 161 -1.87 2.77 5.89
N LEU A 162 -1.00 2.43 4.93
CA LEU A 162 -0.47 1.08 4.80
C LEU A 162 0.31 0.65 6.04
N PHE A 163 1.07 1.55 6.66
CA PHE A 163 1.79 1.24 7.91
C PHE A 163 0.82 0.86 9.04
N GLY A 164 -0.27 1.61 9.22
CA GLY A 164 -1.28 1.28 10.23
C GLY A 164 -1.90 -0.10 10.01
N PHE A 165 -2.14 -0.47 8.75
CA PHE A 165 -2.65 -1.80 8.40
C PHE A 165 -1.58 -2.90 8.50
N ALA A 166 -0.30 -2.58 8.30
CA ALA A 166 0.80 -3.50 8.57
C ALA A 166 0.88 -3.84 10.06
N LEU A 167 0.75 -2.83 10.92
CA LEU A 167 0.67 -3.02 12.37
C LEU A 167 -0.59 -3.81 12.77
N LEU A 168 -1.73 -3.57 12.13
CA LEU A 168 -2.94 -4.38 12.34
C LEU A 168 -2.69 -5.86 12.01
N GLY A 169 -1.95 -6.15 10.93
CA GLY A 169 -1.54 -7.50 10.58
C GLY A 169 -0.71 -8.16 11.70
N LEU A 170 0.29 -7.45 12.23
CA LEU A 170 1.08 -7.94 13.37
C LEU A 170 0.22 -8.16 14.63
N LEU A 171 -0.66 -7.21 14.95
CA LEU A 171 -1.54 -7.32 16.12
C LEU A 171 -2.45 -8.55 16.02
N ARG A 172 -3.03 -8.80 14.85
CA ARG A 172 -3.85 -9.98 14.60
C ARG A 172 -3.03 -11.27 14.67
N TYR A 173 -1.80 -11.27 14.15
CA TYR A 173 -0.89 -12.40 14.27
C TYR A 173 -0.61 -12.78 15.73
N PHE A 174 -0.32 -11.79 16.59
CA PHE A 174 -0.02 -12.05 18.01
C PHE A 174 -1.26 -12.31 18.88
N SER A 175 -2.47 -12.10 18.34
CA SER A 175 -3.74 -12.33 19.05
C SER A 175 -4.46 -13.62 18.61
N ALA A 176 -3.93 -14.30 17.60
CA ALA A 176 -4.46 -15.56 17.06
C ALA A 176 -3.86 -16.76 17.81
#